data_AF-A0A533YGW3-F1
#
_entry.id   AF-A0A533YGW3-F1
#
_cell.length_a   1.000
_cell.length_b   1.000
_cell.length_c   1.000
_cell.angle_alpha   90.00
_cell.angle_beta   90.00
_cell.angle_gamma   90.00
#
_symmetry.space_group_name_H-M   'P 1'
#
loop_
_entity.id
_entity.type
_entity.pdbx_description
1 polymer ?
#
loop_
_entity_poly.entity_id
_entity_poly.type
_entity_poly.pdbx_seq_one_letter_code
_entity_poly.pdbx_strand_id
1 'polypeptide(L)'
;MEKAAGILHGVAHVTPVLASRTLSRTAGATVFLTCENFQPVGAFKFRGACHAIATLPPSQQSGPIVTSSSGNHAQGVALAPLLRREEARIGKRVGVIITGRNVDSSSFFATLSS
;
A
#
# COMPACT_ATOMS: atom_id res chain seq x y z
N MET A 1 17.53 -1.84 7.65
CA MET A 1 16.36 -2.64 7.23
C MET A 1 15.49 -3.08 8.42
N GLU A 2 16.06 -3.29 9.60
CA GLU A 2 15.34 -3.72 10.83
C GLU A 2 14.16 -2.84 11.27
N LYS A 3 14.30 -1.51 11.29
CA LYS A 3 13.21 -0.60 11.72
C LYS A 3 11.94 -0.69 10.86
N ALA A 4 12.09 -0.95 9.56
CA ALA A 4 10.93 -1.10 8.67
C ALA A 4 10.20 -2.43 8.89
N ALA A 5 10.90 -3.48 9.34
CA ALA A 5 10.31 -4.80 9.56
C ALA A 5 9.27 -4.79 10.70
N GLY A 6 9.56 -4.09 11.81
CA GLY A 6 8.62 -3.96 12.93
C GLY A 6 7.33 -3.21 12.56
N ILE A 7 7.44 -2.19 11.70
CA ILE A 7 6.30 -1.40 11.23
C ILE A 7 5.34 -2.23 10.37
N LEU A 8 5.84 -3.23 9.64
CA LEU A 8 5.06 -4.04 8.69
C LEU A 8 4.46 -5.30 9.32
N HIS A 9 4.89 -5.65 10.53
CA HIS A 9 4.45 -6.84 11.23
C HIS A 9 2.93 -6.83 11.50
N GLY A 10 2.25 -7.95 11.23
CA GLY A 10 0.80 -8.09 11.41
C GLY A 10 -0.07 -7.45 10.33
N VAL A 11 0.52 -6.71 9.38
CA VAL A 11 -0.24 -5.94 8.38
C VAL A 11 0.19 -6.29 6.96
N ALA A 12 1.49 -6.46 6.72
CA ALA A 12 2.02 -6.92 5.44
C ALA A 12 2.26 -8.43 5.48
N HIS A 13 1.94 -9.12 4.39
CA HIS A 13 2.25 -10.53 4.23
C HIS A 13 3.76 -10.77 4.13
N VAL A 14 4.23 -11.84 4.76
CA VAL A 14 5.52 -12.47 4.39
C VAL A 14 5.24 -13.26 3.12
N THR A 15 5.62 -12.69 1.99
CA THR A 15 5.30 -13.23 0.66
C THR A 15 6.21 -14.41 0.35
N PRO A 16 5.70 -15.46 -0.32
CA PRO A 16 6.52 -16.61 -0.67
C PRO A 16 7.57 -16.24 -1.70
N VAL A 17 8.68 -16.98 -1.66
CA VAL A 17 9.70 -16.98 -2.71
C VAL A 17 9.57 -18.28 -3.48
N LEU A 18 9.35 -18.19 -4.79
CA LEU A 18 9.16 -19.36 -5.65
C LEU A 18 10.36 -19.54 -6.59
N ALA A 19 10.85 -20.76 -6.71
CA ALA A 19 11.81 -21.12 -7.75
C ALA A 19 11.10 -21.31 -9.09
N SER A 20 11.66 -20.79 -10.19
CA SER A 20 11.10 -20.95 -11.53
C SER A 20 12.01 -21.80 -12.41
N ARG A 21 11.59 -23.04 -12.69
CA ARG A 21 12.35 -23.95 -13.57
C ARG A 21 12.48 -23.40 -14.99
N THR A 22 11.41 -22.82 -15.52
CA THR A 22 11.40 -22.25 -16.89
C THR A 22 12.39 -21.09 -16.99
N LEU A 23 12.29 -20.12 -16.08
CA LEU A 23 13.22 -18.97 -16.09
C LEU A 23 14.65 -19.42 -15.83
N SER A 24 14.84 -20.41 -14.95
CA SER A 24 16.18 -20.92 -14.66
C SER A 24 16.84 -21.53 -15.90
N ARG A 25 16.09 -22.34 -16.66
CA ARG A 25 16.57 -22.89 -17.93
C ARG A 25 16.87 -21.81 -18.96
N THR A 26 15.99 -20.82 -19.10
CA THR A 26 16.17 -19.72 -20.06
C THR A 26 17.38 -18.85 -19.72
N ALA A 27 17.63 -18.59 -18.43
CA ALA A 27 18.71 -17.73 -17.98
C ALA A 27 20.06 -18.45 -17.79
N GLY A 28 20.09 -19.79 -17.82
CA GLY A 28 21.28 -20.57 -17.49
C GLY A 28 21.71 -20.44 -16.02
N ALA A 29 20.80 -20.04 -15.13
CA ALA A 29 21.07 -19.76 -13.72
C ALA A 29 19.88 -20.18 -12.86
N THR A 30 20.04 -20.31 -11.54
CA THR A 30 18.89 -20.58 -10.64
C THR A 30 18.13 -19.28 -10.36
N VAL A 31 16.84 -19.22 -10.74
CA VAL A 31 16.00 -18.03 -10.60
C VAL A 31 14.94 -18.23 -9.51
N PHE A 32 14.90 -17.28 -8.58
CA PHE A 32 13.89 -17.16 -7.53
C PHE A 32 13.06 -15.89 -7.73
N LEU A 33 11.77 -15.96 -7.40
CA LEU A 33 10.80 -14.89 -7.56
C LEU A 33 10.16 -14.57 -6.21
N THR A 34 10.30 -13.34 -5.74
CA THR A 34 9.55 -12.84 -4.58
C THR A 34 8.14 -12.43 -5.02
N CYS A 35 7.12 -13.14 -4.54
CA CYS A 35 5.75 -13.00 -5.03
C CYS A 35 4.98 -11.86 -4.34
N GLU A 36 5.42 -10.61 -4.56
CA GLU A 36 4.72 -9.43 -4.03
C GLU A 36 3.33 -9.20 -4.62
N ASN A 37 2.95 -9.96 -5.64
CA ASN A 37 1.57 -10.06 -6.12
C ASN A 37 0.61 -10.68 -5.09
N PHE A 38 1.11 -11.32 -4.03
CA PHE A 38 0.31 -11.82 -2.90
C PHE A 38 0.26 -10.87 -1.70
N GLN A 39 0.89 -9.70 -1.81
CA GLN A 39 0.71 -8.66 -0.81
C GLN A 39 -0.71 -8.08 -0.91
N PRO A 40 -1.33 -7.60 0.19
CA PRO A 40 -2.48 -6.70 0.12
C PRO A 40 -2.33 -5.66 -0.98
N VAL A 41 -3.41 -5.40 -1.73
CA VAL A 41 -3.45 -4.63 -2.99
C VAL A 41 -2.74 -5.26 -4.19
N GLY A 42 -2.31 -6.52 -4.07
CA GLY A 42 -1.68 -7.30 -5.13
C GLY A 42 -0.31 -6.77 -5.55
N ALA A 43 0.38 -5.99 -4.70
CA ALA A 43 1.64 -5.37 -5.06
C ALA A 43 2.50 -4.92 -3.88
N PHE A 44 3.82 -4.84 -4.11
CA PHE A 44 4.81 -4.40 -3.13
C PHE A 44 4.58 -2.99 -2.59
N LYS A 45 3.86 -2.14 -3.35
CA LYS A 45 3.59 -0.74 -2.99
C LYS A 45 2.80 -0.61 -1.69
N PHE A 46 2.11 -1.66 -1.26
CA PHE A 46 1.46 -1.70 0.04
C PHE A 46 2.45 -1.56 1.21
N ARG A 47 3.66 -2.14 1.11
CA ARG A 47 4.68 -2.02 2.16
C ARG A 47 5.09 -0.55 2.35
N GLY A 48 5.35 0.15 1.25
CA GLY A 48 5.70 1.58 1.27
C GLY A 48 4.56 2.44 1.82
N ALA A 49 3.32 2.16 1.42
CA ALA A 49 2.15 2.84 1.96
C ALA A 49 2.01 2.62 3.48
N CYS A 50 2.14 1.38 3.95
CA CYS A 50 2.11 1.06 5.38
C CYS A 50 3.18 1.80 6.17
N HIS A 51 4.40 1.89 5.63
CA HIS A 51 5.48 2.64 6.25
C HIS A 51 5.13 4.13 6.33
N ALA A 52 4.75 4.74 5.20
CA ALA A 52 4.44 6.17 5.13
C ALA A 52 3.34 6.57 6.12
N ILE A 53 2.26 5.78 6.19
CA ILE A 53 1.16 6.02 7.15
C ILE A 53 1.62 5.85 8.60
N ALA A 54 2.46 4.86 8.89
CA ALA A 54 2.95 4.64 10.26
C ALA A 54 3.88 5.75 10.75
N THR A 55 4.60 6.39 9.83
CA THR A 55 5.59 7.42 10.14
C THR A 55 5.05 8.84 10.02
N LEU A 56 3.74 9.02 9.80
CA LEU A 56 3.14 10.36 9.78
C LEU A 56 3.33 11.05 11.14
N PRO A 57 3.72 12.34 11.16
CA PRO A 57 3.75 13.14 12.37
C PRO A 57 2.39 13.12 13.09
N PRO A 58 2.35 13.16 14.43
CA PRO A 58 1.09 13.16 15.18
C PRO A 58 0.10 14.24 14.72
N SER A 59 0.59 15.42 14.33
CA SER A 59 -0.22 16.52 13.79
C SER A 59 -0.94 16.18 12.49
N GLN A 60 -0.46 15.21 11.72
CA GLN A 60 -1.01 14.80 10.42
C GLN A 60 -1.79 13.49 10.48
N GLN A 61 -1.65 12.70 11.56
CA GLN A 61 -2.35 11.41 11.70
C GLN A 61 -3.88 11.57 11.74
N SER A 62 -4.35 12.73 12.19
CA SER A 62 -5.78 13.01 12.33
C SER A 62 -6.46 13.57 11.07
N GLY A 63 -5.67 14.11 10.13
CA GLY A 63 -6.15 14.78 8.93
C GLY A 63 -6.51 13.83 7.77
N PRO A 64 -7.07 14.38 6.67
CA PRO A 64 -7.34 13.60 5.48
C PRO A 64 -6.04 13.10 4.86
N ILE A 65 -6.03 11.83 4.44
CA ILE A 65 -4.93 11.28 3.66
C ILE A 65 -5.25 11.49 2.18
N VAL A 66 -4.33 12.16 1.50
CA VAL A 66 -4.43 12.43 0.07
C VAL A 66 -3.22 11.80 -0.62
N THR A 67 -3.47 11.03 -1.66
CA THR A 67 -2.44 10.57 -2.59
C THR A 67 -2.96 10.65 -4.00
N SER A 68 -2.09 10.98 -4.95
CA SER A 68 -2.38 10.88 -6.38
C SER A 68 -1.53 9.76 -6.97
N SER A 69 -2.16 8.68 -7.40
CA SER A 69 -1.49 7.59 -8.10
C SER A 69 -2.49 6.83 -8.96
N SER A 70 -1.98 6.21 -10.03
CA SER A 70 -2.82 5.56 -11.03
C SER A 70 -3.27 4.14 -10.72
N GLY A 71 -2.92 3.60 -9.55
CA GLY A 71 -3.21 2.20 -9.22
C GLY A 71 -2.65 1.78 -7.87
N ASN A 72 -1.82 0.73 -7.85
CA ASN A 72 -1.40 -0.02 -6.65
C ASN A 72 -0.89 0.83 -5.47
N HIS A 73 -0.30 2.02 -5.71
CA HIS A 73 0.10 2.90 -4.59
C HIS A 73 -1.10 3.59 -3.95
N ALA A 74 -2.05 4.09 -4.74
CA ALA A 74 -3.27 4.69 -4.20
C ALA A 74 -4.12 3.66 -3.44
N GLN A 75 -4.23 2.44 -3.97
CA GLN A 75 -4.84 1.33 -3.24
C GLN A 75 -4.10 1.05 -1.92
N GLY A 76 -2.76 1.03 -1.95
CA GLY A 76 -1.95 0.81 -0.76
C GLY A 76 -2.17 1.87 0.32
N VAL A 77 -2.17 3.15 -0.06
CA VAL A 77 -2.38 4.28 0.86
C VAL A 77 -3.80 4.31 1.43
N ALA A 78 -4.79 3.87 0.66
CA ALA A 78 -6.15 3.74 1.13
C ALA A 78 -6.35 2.58 2.12
N LEU A 79 -5.75 1.43 1.82
CA LEU A 79 -5.94 0.21 2.61
C LEU A 79 -5.07 0.19 3.87
N ALA A 80 -3.85 0.73 3.81
CA ALA A 80 -2.89 0.67 4.90
C ALA A 80 -3.42 1.23 6.24
N PRO A 81 -4.10 2.39 6.32
CA PRO A 81 -4.64 2.89 7.58
C PRO A 81 -5.70 1.96 8.18
N LEU A 82 -6.55 1.36 7.34
CA LEU A 82 -7.64 0.48 7.77
C LEU A 82 -7.10 -0.79 8.44
N LEU A 83 -6.09 -1.42 7.82
CA LEU A 83 -5.47 -2.63 8.34
C LEU A 83 -4.54 -2.37 9.53
N ARG A 84 -4.17 -1.12 9.80
CA ARG A 84 -3.25 -0.76 10.91
C ARG A 84 -3.94 -0.30 12.18
N ARG A 85 -5.09 0.39 12.06
CA ARG A 85 -5.75 1.08 13.18
C ARG A 85 -7.25 1.16 12.89
N GLU A 86 -7.95 0.06 13.11
CA GLU A 86 -9.41 -0.05 12.90
C GLU A 86 -10.16 1.02 13.72
N GLU A 87 -9.74 1.25 14.97
CA GLU A 87 -10.40 2.15 15.92
C GLU A 87 -10.14 3.65 15.64
N ALA A 88 -8.93 4.03 15.22
CA ALA A 88 -8.56 5.44 14.99
C ALA A 88 -9.19 6.05 13.72
N ARG A 89 -9.89 5.21 12.96
CA ARG A 89 -10.48 5.52 11.64
C ARG A 89 -12.01 5.50 11.67
N ILE A 90 -12.63 5.06 12.77
CA ILE A 90 -14.09 5.09 12.93
C ILE A 90 -14.59 6.53 12.77
N GLY A 91 -15.53 6.74 11.84
CA GLY A 91 -16.11 8.05 11.53
C GLY A 91 -15.28 8.95 10.61
N LYS A 92 -14.10 8.52 10.13
CA LYS A 92 -13.28 9.30 9.19
C LYS A 92 -13.53 8.88 7.74
N ARG A 93 -13.56 9.85 6.83
CA ARG A 93 -13.69 9.60 5.38
C ARG A 93 -12.33 9.28 4.75
N VAL A 94 -12.30 8.24 3.91
CA VAL A 94 -11.10 7.82 3.15
C VAL A 94 -11.42 7.85 1.67
N GLY A 95 -10.65 8.62 0.90
CA GLY A 95 -10.77 8.71 -0.54
C GLY A 95 -9.71 7.84 -1.20
N VAL A 96 -10.13 7.02 -2.16
CA VAL A 96 -9.24 6.13 -2.92
C VAL A 96 -9.35 6.45 -4.39
N ILE A 97 -8.23 6.81 -5.01
CA ILE A 97 -8.16 6.99 -6.46
C ILE A 97 -7.69 5.68 -7.07
N ILE A 98 -8.57 4.97 -7.76
CA ILE A 98 -8.29 3.60 -8.25
C ILE A 98 -7.69 3.61 -9.67
N THR A 99 -7.66 4.76 -10.34
CA THR A 99 -7.12 4.91 -11.70
C THR A 99 -6.35 6.23 -11.82
N GLY A 100 -5.37 6.27 -12.72
CA GLY A 100 -4.66 7.51 -13.01
C GLY A 100 -4.57 7.70 -14.49
N ARG A 101 -5.66 8.24 -15.00
CA ARG A 101 -5.77 9.46 -15.81
C ARG A 101 -7.25 9.87 -15.71
N ASN A 102 -7.57 11.17 -15.78
CA ASN A 102 -8.93 11.73 -15.62
C ASN A 102 -9.58 11.55 -14.23
N VAL A 103 -8.92 12.04 -13.18
CA VAL A 103 -9.59 12.25 -11.89
C VAL A 103 -9.95 13.72 -11.76
N ASP A 104 -11.23 14.00 -11.54
CA ASP A 104 -11.68 15.32 -11.10
C ASP A 104 -11.25 15.52 -9.64
N SER A 105 -10.06 16.09 -9.46
CA SER A 105 -9.46 16.32 -8.15
C SER A 105 -10.33 17.24 -7.28
N SER A 106 -10.99 18.23 -7.88
CA SER A 106 -11.90 19.16 -7.18
C SER A 106 -13.08 18.42 -6.54
N SER A 107 -13.78 17.59 -7.32
CA SER A 107 -14.92 16.80 -6.84
C SER A 107 -14.48 15.75 -5.80
N PHE A 108 -13.33 15.12 -6.02
CA PHE A 108 -12.77 14.15 -5.10
C PHE A 108 -12.46 14.77 -3.72
N PHE A 109 -11.80 15.94 -3.68
CA PHE A 109 -11.50 16.61 -2.41
C PHE A 109 -12.73 17.22 -1.74
N ALA A 110 -13.71 17.70 -2.51
CA ALA A 110 -14.98 18.17 -1.96
C ALA A 110 -15.76 17.04 -1.27
N THR A 111 -15.79 15.86 -1.87
CA THR A 111 -16.45 14.66 -1.28
C THR A 111 -15.76 14.20 0.01
N LEU A 112 -14.44 14.35 0.07
CA LEU A 112 -13.67 14.06 1.28
C LEU A 112 -13.87 15.08 2.41
N SER A 113 -14.33 16.29 2.10
CA SER A 113 -14.43 17.41 3.04
C SER A 113 -15.86 17.72 3.49
N SER A 114 -16.88 17.09 2.89
CA SER A 114 -18.29 17.15 3.34
C SER A 114 -18.57 16.19 4.49
#